data_AF-A0A4S4DHX6-F1
#
_entry.id   AF-A0A4S4DHX6-F1
#
_cell.length_a   1.000
_cell.length_b   1.000
_cell.length_c   1.000
_cell.angle_alpha   90.00
_cell.angle_beta   90.00
_cell.angle_gamma   90.00
#
_symmetry.space_group_name_H-M   'P 1'
#
loop_
_entity.id
_entity.type
_entity.pdbx_description
1 polymer ?
#
loop_
_entity_poly.entity_id
_entity_poly.type
_entity_poly.pdbx_seq_one_letter_code
_entity_poly.pdbx_strand_id
1 'polypeptide(L)'
;MIDLTSYLTLRNLFSMVGTLKNLEEVTVSSCRVFAELFENASSNQSFEDLLEHATSSQPLVLSCIVPNLRIMKLKNLPRLTTLCEQHLSWQHLEILELISCNQIRELPFTTQNANAIKEIRGESQWWNDLEWDDEDTKSSLQQYFNPC
;
A
#
# COMPACT_ATOMS: atom_id res chain seq x y z
N MET A 1 7.20 -13.58 -4.54
CA MET A 1 7.71 -13.07 -3.25
C MET A 1 8.93 -12.20 -3.54
N ILE A 2 8.84 -10.89 -3.24
CA ILE A 2 10.00 -10.00 -3.22
C ILE A 2 10.37 -9.79 -1.76
N ASP A 3 11.56 -10.24 -1.36
CA ASP A 3 12.13 -10.04 -0.03
C ASP A 3 13.37 -9.14 -0.13
N LEU A 4 13.27 -7.93 0.43
CA LEU A 4 14.34 -6.94 0.41
C LEU A 4 15.11 -6.84 1.71
N THR A 5 15.00 -7.83 2.60
CA THR A 5 15.68 -7.86 3.92
C THR A 5 17.21 -7.70 3.82
N SER A 6 17.81 -7.88 2.64
CA SER A 6 19.25 -7.71 2.38
C SER A 6 19.65 -6.48 1.55
N TYR A 7 18.71 -5.70 0.99
CA TYR A 7 19.00 -4.60 0.06
C TYR A 7 18.87 -3.23 0.74
N LEU A 8 19.91 -2.86 1.48
CA LEU A 8 20.09 -1.57 2.14
C LEU A 8 20.49 -0.50 1.10
N THR A 9 19.56 0.13 0.39
CA THR A 9 19.78 1.42 -0.34
C THR A 9 18.60 1.88 -1.19
N LEU A 10 17.58 1.05 -1.40
CA LEU A 10 16.46 1.43 -2.26
C LEU A 10 15.69 2.60 -1.62
N ARG A 11 15.62 3.72 -2.35
CA ARG A 11 14.79 4.87 -1.96
C ARG A 11 13.30 4.54 -2.09
N ASN A 12 12.96 3.78 -3.14
CA ASN A 12 11.63 3.29 -3.52
C ASN A 12 11.73 1.82 -3.99
N LEU A 13 10.64 1.04 -3.91
CA LEU A 13 10.67 -0.39 -4.27
C LEU A 13 10.54 -0.65 -5.78
N PHE A 14 9.82 0.22 -6.48
CA PHE A 14 9.57 0.08 -7.90
C PHE A 14 9.70 1.43 -8.59
N SER A 15 10.79 1.61 -9.35
CA SER A 15 10.91 2.70 -10.34
C SER A 15 10.28 2.31 -11.69
N MET A 16 9.40 1.31 -11.69
CA MET A 16 8.95 0.64 -12.91
C MET A 16 7.53 1.05 -13.24
N VAL A 17 7.39 1.75 -14.36
CA VAL A 17 6.12 1.96 -15.05
C VAL A 17 5.54 0.58 -15.39
N GLY A 18 4.41 0.20 -14.79
CA GLY A 18 3.71 -1.03 -15.15
C GLY A 18 2.96 -1.75 -14.02
N THR A 19 2.07 -2.65 -14.42
CA THR A 19 1.27 -3.52 -13.54
C THR A 19 2.02 -4.79 -13.17
N LEU A 20 2.19 -5.04 -11.86
CA LEU A 20 2.82 -6.25 -11.34
C LEU A 20 1.77 -7.32 -11.03
N LYS A 21 1.14 -7.84 -12.07
CA LYS A 21 0.05 -8.83 -12.00
C LYS A 21 0.42 -10.16 -11.32
N ASN A 22 1.69 -10.48 -11.16
CA ASN A 22 2.12 -11.73 -10.51
C ASN A 22 2.61 -11.51 -9.06
N LEU A 23 2.56 -10.26 -8.58
CA LEU A 23 3.06 -9.94 -7.24
C LEU A 23 1.95 -10.17 -6.22
N GLU A 24 2.08 -11.25 -5.46
CA GLU A 24 1.14 -11.60 -4.39
C GLU A 24 1.66 -11.27 -2.98
N GLU A 25 2.98 -11.14 -2.82
CA GLU A 25 3.60 -10.90 -1.52
C GLU A 25 4.80 -9.94 -1.63
N VAL A 26 4.78 -8.92 -0.77
CA VAL A 26 5.85 -7.94 -0.56
C VAL A 26 6.28 -7.96 0.89
N THR A 27 7.56 -8.20 1.13
CA THR A 27 8.17 -8.03 2.46
C THR A 27 9.36 -7.08 2.37
N VAL A 28 9.34 -6.04 3.20
CA VAL A 28 10.42 -5.04 3.30
C VAL A 28 10.78 -4.86 4.76
N SER A 29 12.05 -4.96 5.08
CA SER A 29 12.51 -4.77 6.45
C SER A 29 13.79 -3.97 6.54
N SER A 30 13.95 -3.22 7.63
CA SER A 30 15.21 -2.57 8.03
C SER A 30 15.79 -1.57 7.02
N CYS A 31 14.94 -0.88 6.25
CA CYS A 31 15.37 0.16 5.31
C CYS A 31 15.14 1.58 5.88
N ARG A 32 16.22 2.20 6.36
CA ARG A 32 16.17 3.50 7.08
C ARG A 32 15.99 4.73 6.19
N VAL A 33 16.23 4.61 4.89
CA VAL A 33 16.10 5.70 3.91
C VAL A 33 14.85 5.59 3.04
N PHE A 34 14.06 4.54 3.24
CA PHE A 34 12.88 4.22 2.45
C PHE A 34 11.74 5.17 2.81
N ALA A 35 11.32 6.00 1.85
CA ALA A 35 10.30 7.03 2.09
C ALA A 35 8.93 6.64 1.50
N GLU A 36 8.94 5.93 0.37
CA GLU A 36 7.73 5.59 -0.37
C GLU A 36 7.84 4.15 -0.90
N LEU A 37 6.75 3.39 -0.86
CA LEU A 37 6.73 2.04 -1.44
C LEU A 37 6.83 2.06 -2.97
N PHE A 38 6.20 3.06 -3.59
CA PHE A 38 6.11 3.18 -5.03
C PHE A 38 6.25 4.65 -5.42
N GLU A 39 6.99 4.93 -6.50
CA GLU A 39 7.24 6.28 -6.99
C GLU A 39 5.99 6.86 -7.67
N ASN A 40 5.40 7.92 -7.14
CA ASN A 40 4.19 8.56 -7.71
C ASN A 40 4.55 9.37 -8.96
N ALA A 41 4.20 8.86 -10.14
CA ALA A 41 4.28 9.59 -11.40
C ALA A 41 2.96 10.34 -11.65
N SER A 42 2.86 11.56 -11.13
CA SER A 42 1.89 12.60 -11.51
C SER A 42 0.41 12.27 -11.29
N SER A 43 -0.06 12.63 -10.09
CA SER A 43 -1.41 13.08 -9.74
C SER A 43 -2.14 13.84 -10.87
N ASN A 44 -3.41 13.46 -11.17
CA ASN A 44 -4.58 14.34 -11.42
C ASN A 44 -5.73 13.75 -12.29
N GLN A 45 -5.82 12.45 -12.58
CA GLN A 45 -7.01 11.90 -13.26
C GLN A 45 -7.82 10.95 -12.38
N SER A 46 -9.13 11.22 -12.30
CA SER A 46 -10.14 10.35 -11.69
C SER A 46 -10.20 8.99 -12.39
N PHE A 47 -10.38 7.95 -11.59
CA PHE A 47 -10.46 6.54 -11.98
C PHE A 47 -11.50 6.25 -13.09
N GLU A 48 -12.62 6.97 -13.11
CA GLU A 48 -13.69 6.84 -14.11
C GLU A 48 -13.20 7.20 -15.52
N ASP A 49 -12.30 8.18 -15.67
CA ASP A 49 -11.78 8.62 -16.97
C ASP A 49 -10.83 7.59 -17.60
N LEU A 50 -10.24 6.70 -16.80
CA LEU A 50 -9.23 5.73 -17.24
C LEU A 50 -9.85 4.49 -17.91
N LEU A 51 -11.09 4.13 -17.57
CA LEU A 51 -11.74 2.92 -18.06
C LEU A 51 -12.30 3.11 -19.49
N GLU A 52 -12.72 4.33 -19.85
CA GLU A 52 -13.30 4.65 -21.17
C GLU A 52 -12.26 5.01 -22.25
N HIS A 53 -11.06 5.47 -21.87
CA HIS A 53 -10.07 6.02 -22.83
C HIS A 53 -8.97 5.06 -23.28
N ALA A 54 -9.06 3.75 -23.00
CA ALA A 54 -8.08 2.74 -23.42
C ALA A 54 -7.95 2.49 -24.95
N THR A 55 -8.44 3.41 -25.79
CA THR A 55 -8.40 3.33 -27.27
C THR A 55 -7.65 4.46 -27.97
N SER A 56 -6.94 5.37 -27.27
CA SER A 56 -6.12 6.39 -27.94
C SER A 56 -4.77 6.63 -27.24
N SER A 57 -3.72 6.16 -27.90
CA SER A 57 -2.28 6.51 -27.90
C SER A 57 -1.69 7.56 -26.94
N GLN A 58 -2.03 7.55 -25.65
CA GLN A 58 -1.19 8.13 -24.60
C GLN A 58 -0.93 7.08 -23.52
N PRO A 59 0.34 6.76 -23.20
CA PRO A 59 0.64 5.79 -22.16
C PRO A 59 0.29 6.40 -20.81
N LEU A 60 -0.86 6.01 -20.27
CA LEU A 60 -1.23 6.22 -18.88
C LEU A 60 -0.12 5.63 -18.01
N VAL A 61 0.67 6.49 -17.37
CA VAL A 61 1.76 6.06 -16.49
C VAL A 61 1.12 5.66 -15.16
N LEU A 62 0.56 4.45 -15.13
CA LEU A 62 0.08 3.80 -13.92
C LEU A 62 1.32 3.40 -13.09
N SER A 63 1.76 4.33 -12.24
CA SER A 63 2.80 4.05 -11.27
C SER A 63 2.16 3.33 -10.10
N CYS A 64 2.50 2.04 -9.92
CA CYS A 64 1.96 1.13 -8.90
C CYS A 64 0.54 0.56 -9.12
N ILE A 65 0.42 -0.50 -9.92
CA ILE A 65 -0.73 -1.42 -9.77
C ILE A 65 -0.20 -2.81 -9.43
N VAL A 66 -0.58 -3.29 -8.25
CA VAL A 66 -0.27 -4.64 -7.75
C VAL A 66 -1.59 -5.37 -7.50
N PRO A 67 -2.36 -5.68 -8.56
CA PRO A 67 -3.78 -6.01 -8.43
C PRO A 67 -4.03 -7.34 -7.71
N ASN A 68 -3.01 -8.19 -7.63
CA ASN A 68 -3.08 -9.50 -7.00
C ASN A 68 -2.29 -9.55 -5.67
N LEU A 69 -1.93 -8.40 -5.09
CA LEU A 69 -1.22 -8.37 -3.82
C LEU A 69 -2.12 -8.87 -2.69
N ARG A 70 -1.65 -9.88 -1.96
CA ARG A 70 -2.37 -10.53 -0.85
C ARG A 70 -1.70 -10.30 0.49
N ILE A 71 -0.37 -10.18 0.51
CA ILE A 71 0.40 -10.05 1.75
C ILE A 71 1.38 -8.89 1.63
N MET A 72 1.31 -7.96 2.58
CA MET A 72 2.26 -6.85 2.71
C MET A 72 2.83 -6.83 4.13
N LYS A 73 4.15 -6.95 4.27
CA LYS A 73 4.85 -6.91 5.56
C LYS A 73 5.98 -5.89 5.53
N LEU A 74 5.84 -4.80 6.26
CA LEU A 74 6.79 -3.71 6.32
C LEU A 74 7.29 -3.54 7.75
N LYS A 75 8.61 -3.57 7.94
CA LYS A 75 9.21 -3.56 9.27
C LYS A 75 10.38 -2.59 9.34
N ASN A 76 10.46 -1.80 10.41
CA ASN A 76 11.58 -0.88 10.67
C ASN A 76 11.82 0.09 9.51
N LEU A 77 10.77 0.73 9.01
CA LEU A 77 10.82 1.74 7.94
C LEU A 77 10.43 3.11 8.51
N PRO A 78 11.32 3.76 9.28
CA PRO A 78 10.97 4.95 10.06
C PRO A 78 10.71 6.21 9.23
N ARG A 79 10.96 6.17 7.91
CA ARG A 79 10.72 7.28 6.98
C ARG A 79 9.58 7.01 6.01
N LEU A 80 8.96 5.83 6.06
CA LEU A 80 7.87 5.47 5.15
C LEU A 80 6.62 6.26 5.54
N THR A 81 6.16 7.13 4.65
CA THR A 81 5.03 8.04 4.92
C THR A 81 3.75 7.59 4.23
N THR A 82 3.86 7.01 3.03
CA THR A 82 2.71 6.68 2.20
C THR A 82 2.79 5.26 1.67
N LEU A 83 1.62 4.63 1.57
CA LEU A 83 1.42 3.40 0.82
C LEU A 83 0.99 3.75 -0.62
N CYS A 84 0.85 2.75 -1.48
CA CYS A 84 0.34 2.95 -2.85
C CYS A 84 -1.08 3.55 -2.85
N GLU A 85 -1.27 4.70 -3.47
CA GLU A 85 -2.58 5.38 -3.51
C GLU A 85 -3.59 4.71 -4.47
N GLN A 86 -3.15 3.72 -5.26
CA GLN A 86 -3.99 3.08 -6.28
C GLN A 86 -4.96 2.06 -5.66
N HIS A 87 -6.25 2.39 -5.64
CA HIS A 87 -7.33 1.61 -5.02
C HIS A 87 -7.37 0.13 -5.45
N LEU A 88 -7.08 -0.14 -6.73
CA LEU A 88 -7.05 -1.50 -7.30
C LEU A 88 -5.98 -2.41 -6.69
N SER A 89 -4.93 -1.84 -6.11
CA SER A 89 -3.83 -2.61 -5.50
C SER A 89 -4.24 -3.31 -4.20
N TRP A 90 -5.39 -2.97 -3.63
CA TRP A 90 -5.78 -3.37 -2.27
C TRP A 90 -6.95 -4.36 -2.22
N GLN A 91 -7.66 -4.57 -3.34
CA GLN A 91 -8.88 -5.40 -3.38
C GLN A 91 -8.67 -6.86 -2.96
N HIS A 92 -7.44 -7.37 -3.10
CA HIS A 92 -7.09 -8.75 -2.74
C HIS A 92 -6.17 -8.83 -1.51
N LEU A 93 -5.89 -7.71 -0.85
CA LEU A 93 -4.98 -7.72 0.30
C LEU A 93 -5.66 -8.43 1.48
N GLU A 94 -5.02 -9.48 1.96
CA GLU A 94 -5.49 -10.29 3.08
C GLU A 94 -4.76 -9.96 4.37
N ILE A 95 -3.45 -9.67 4.28
CA ILE A 95 -2.59 -9.44 5.45
C ILE A 95 -1.80 -8.15 5.25
N LEU A 96 -1.94 -7.23 6.20
CA LEU A 96 -1.08 -6.05 6.35
C LEU A 96 -0.33 -6.14 7.68
N GLU A 97 1.00 -6.11 7.66
CA GLU A 97 1.82 -5.98 8.86
C GLU A 97 2.70 -4.74 8.75
N LEU A 98 2.54 -3.78 9.66
CA LEU A 98 3.32 -2.55 9.77
C LEU A 98 3.95 -2.48 11.16
N ILE A 99 5.25 -2.75 11.26
CA ILE A 99 6.00 -2.71 12.52
C ILE A 99 7.05 -1.61 12.44
N SER A 100 7.03 -0.67 13.37
CA SER A 100 8.01 0.42 13.47
C SER A 100 8.05 1.26 12.18
N CYS A 101 6.87 1.53 11.63
CA CYS A 101 6.58 2.34 10.45
C CYS A 101 5.83 3.62 10.82
N ASN A 102 6.35 4.35 11.81
CA ASN A 102 5.61 5.35 12.59
C ASN A 102 5.23 6.64 11.84
N GLN A 103 5.61 6.80 10.57
CA GLN A 103 5.28 7.99 9.77
C GLN A 103 4.07 7.78 8.85
N ILE A 104 3.56 6.55 8.74
CA ILE A 104 2.31 6.25 8.02
C ILE A 104 1.15 6.74 8.88
N ARG A 105 0.45 7.78 8.41
CA ARG A 105 -0.74 8.35 9.07
C ARG A 105 -2.04 7.92 8.42
N GLU A 106 -2.00 7.51 7.16
CA GLU A 106 -3.19 7.15 6.39
C GLU A 106 -2.99 5.78 5.75
N LEU A 107 -4.07 5.00 5.68
CA LEU A 107 -4.12 3.77 4.91
C LEU A 107 -4.96 4.00 3.66
N PRO A 108 -4.57 3.47 2.50
CA PRO A 108 -5.32 3.58 1.25
C PRO A 108 -6.52 2.62 1.22
N PHE A 109 -7.14 2.40 2.38
CA PHE A 109 -8.27 1.53 2.56
C PHE A 109 -9.56 2.33 2.63
N THR A 110 -10.57 1.83 1.96
CA THR A 110 -11.96 2.25 2.09
C THR A 110 -12.81 1.02 2.32
N THR A 111 -14.06 1.22 2.74
CA THR A 111 -15.07 0.15 2.83
C THR A 111 -15.25 -0.64 1.51
N GLN A 112 -14.82 -0.09 0.37
CA GLN A 112 -14.95 -0.74 -0.95
C GLN A 112 -13.76 -1.60 -1.37
N ASN A 113 -12.53 -1.33 -0.90
CA ASN A 113 -11.36 -2.13 -1.29
C ASN A 113 -10.82 -3.06 -0.19
N ALA A 114 -11.19 -2.85 1.07
CA ALA A 114 -10.62 -3.60 2.18
C ALA A 114 -11.38 -4.90 2.50
N ASN A 115 -12.21 -5.38 1.57
CA ASN A 115 -13.10 -6.54 1.76
C ASN A 115 -12.35 -7.87 1.96
N ALA A 116 -11.12 -7.99 1.46
CA ALA A 116 -10.32 -9.21 1.55
C ALA A 116 -9.48 -9.28 2.83
N ILE A 117 -9.42 -8.20 3.62
CA ILE A 117 -8.57 -8.11 4.81
C ILE A 117 -9.01 -9.15 5.83
N LYS A 118 -8.03 -9.91 6.31
CA LYS A 118 -8.18 -10.91 7.37
C LYS A 118 -7.37 -10.54 8.60
N GLU A 119 -6.28 -9.80 8.42
CA GLU A 119 -5.39 -9.40 9.51
C GLU A 119 -4.69 -8.08 9.20
N ILE A 120 -4.72 -7.17 10.17
CA ILE A 120 -3.87 -5.98 10.21
C ILE A 120 -3.06 -6.05 11.50
N ARG A 121 -1.72 -6.05 11.39
CA ARG A 121 -0.82 -6.14 12.53
C ARG A 121 0.06 -4.91 12.64
N GLY A 122 0.15 -4.32 13.82
CA GLY A 122 1.00 -3.15 14.07
C GLY A 122 0.94 -2.67 15.51
N GLU A 123 1.70 -1.62 15.83
CA GLU A 123 1.68 -1.04 17.16
C GLU A 123 0.30 -0.42 17.48
N SER A 124 -0.20 -0.63 18.70
CA SER A 124 -1.51 -0.07 19.13
C SER A 124 -1.55 1.45 19.00
N GLN A 125 -0.43 2.12 19.29
CA GLN A 125 -0.34 3.57 19.16
C GLN A 125 -0.46 4.00 17.70
N TRP A 126 0.22 3.31 16.78
CA TRP A 126 0.12 3.59 15.35
C TRP A 126 -1.33 3.48 14.86
N TRP A 127 -2.03 2.39 15.21
CA TRP A 127 -3.44 2.20 14.83
C TRP A 127 -4.36 3.32 15.33
N ASN A 128 -4.13 3.79 16.56
CA ASN A 128 -4.92 4.87 17.16
C ASN A 128 -4.63 6.24 16.56
N ASP A 129 -3.38 6.46 16.10
CA ASP A 129 -2.92 7.70 15.47
C ASP A 129 -3.25 7.78 13.97
N LEU A 130 -3.80 6.71 13.37
CA LEU A 130 -4.24 6.71 11.97
C LEU A 130 -5.39 7.72 11.74
N GLU A 131 -5.23 8.51 10.69
CA GLU A 131 -6.24 9.38 10.10
C GLU A 131 -7.06 8.55 9.10
N TRP A 132 -8.37 8.56 9.27
CA TRP A 132 -9.31 7.77 8.45
C TRP A 132 -10.22 8.72 7.70
N ASP A 133 -10.41 8.47 6.39
CA ASP A 133 -11.33 9.26 5.56
C ASP A 133 -12.79 9.11 5.99
N ASP A 134 -13.12 7.96 6.59
CA ASP A 134 -14.47 7.58 6.98
C ASP A 134 -14.44 6.69 8.23
N GLU A 135 -15.24 7.04 9.23
CA GLU A 135 -15.35 6.30 10.50
C GLU A 135 -15.88 4.88 10.29
N ASP A 136 -16.68 4.64 9.25
CA ASP A 136 -17.15 3.29 8.92
C ASP A 136 -16.00 2.40 8.46
N THR A 137 -14.99 2.96 7.78
CA THR A 137 -13.79 2.23 7.36
C THR A 137 -13.02 1.75 8.58
N LYS A 138 -12.71 2.63 9.54
CA LYS A 138 -12.05 2.25 10.79
C LYS A 138 -12.83 1.17 11.54
N SER A 139 -14.13 1.38 11.71
CA SER A 139 -15.00 0.48 12.47
C SER A 139 -15.06 -0.92 11.84
N SER A 140 -15.14 -1.00 10.51
CA SER A 140 -15.16 -2.28 9.79
C SER A 140 -13.84 -3.05 9.91
N LEU A 141 -12.70 -2.34 9.96
CA LEU A 141 -11.37 -2.93 10.02
C LEU A 141 -10.89 -3.23 11.45
N GLN A 142 -11.49 -2.61 12.46
CA GLN A 142 -11.10 -2.76 13.86
C GLN A 142 -11.09 -4.22 14.33
N GLN A 143 -12.00 -5.05 13.81
CA GLN A 143 -12.09 -6.48 14.16
C GLN A 143 -10.93 -7.32 13.62
N TYR A 144 -10.22 -6.84 12.59
CA TYR A 144 -9.08 -7.50 11.99
C TYR A 144 -7.74 -6.99 12.55
N PHE A 145 -7.77 -5.96 13.40
CA PHE A 145 -6.57 -5.40 13.99
C PHE A 145 -6.04 -6.25 15.14
N ASN A 146 -4.82 -6.78 14.98
CA ASN A 146 -4.07 -7.56 15.94
C ASN A 146 -2.84 -6.75 16.41
N PRO A 147 -2.88 -6.13 17.61
CA PRO A 147 -1.74 -5.37 18.11
C PRO A 147 -0.53 -6.28 18.38
N CYS A 148 0.68 -5.75 18.13
CA CYS A 148 1.95 -6.44 18.39
C CYS A 148 2.67 -5.94 19.65
#